data_AF-A0A101H5G2-F1
#
_entry.id   AF-A0A101H5G2-F1
#
_cell.length_a   1.000
_cell.length_b   1.000
_cell.length_c   1.000
_cell.angle_alpha   90.00
_cell.angle_beta   90.00
_cell.angle_gamma   90.00
#
_symmetry.space_group_name_H-M   'P 1'
#
loop_
_entity.id
_entity.type
_entity.pdbx_description
1 polymer ?
#
loop_
_entity_poly.entity_id
_entity_poly.type
_entity_poly.pdbx_seq_one_letter_code
_entity_poly.pdbx_strand_id
1 'polypeptide(L)' 'MGKICSFLKGAILGGIISSVLVLLFTPFTGEECRSSICGYIHNIQNEVRRAGEEKRLELERELEALRSGQI' A
#
# COMPACT_ATOMS: atom_id res chain seq x y z
N MET A 1 -0.36 -47.46 -3.79
CA MET A 1 -1.52 -46.56 -3.55
C MET A 1 -1.66 -46.10 -2.09
N GLY A 2 -1.56 -46.96 -1.06
CA GLY A 2 -1.81 -46.56 0.34
C GLY A 2 -0.98 -45.40 0.91
N LYS A 3 0.30 -45.25 0.51
CA LYS A 3 1.16 -44.14 0.93
C LYS A 3 0.68 -42.77 0.43
N ILE A 4 0.19 -42.72 -0.81
CA ILE A 4 -0.37 -41.48 -1.40
C ILE A 4 -1.65 -41.09 -0.68
N CYS A 5 -2.53 -42.05 -0.37
CA CYS A 5 -3.74 -41.77 0.41
C CYS A 5 -3.43 -41.30 1.83
N SER A 6 -2.41 -41.84 2.50
CA SER A 6 -1.98 -41.33 3.81
C SER A 6 -1.37 -39.93 3.73
N PHE A 7 -0.58 -39.64 2.70
CA PHE A 7 -0.07 -38.29 2.46
C PHE A 7 -1.22 -37.29 2.22
N LEU A 8 -2.18 -37.64 1.36
CA LEU A 8 -3.31 -36.78 1.04
C LEU A 8 -4.17 -36.47 2.28
N LYS A 9 -4.39 -37.47 3.15
CA LYS A 9 -5.08 -37.26 4.44
C LYS A 9 -4.33 -36.25 5.33
N GLY A 10 -3.01 -36.37 5.41
CA GLY A 10 -2.18 -35.40 6.14
C GLY A 10 -2.23 -34.00 5.54
N ALA A 11 -2.18 -33.89 4.20
CA ALA A 11 -2.26 -32.62 3.49
C ALA A 11 -3.62 -31.92 3.69
N ILE A 12 -4.72 -32.67 3.65
CA ILE A 12 -6.07 -32.13 3.91
C ILE A 12 -6.16 -31.62 5.35
N LEU A 13 -5.72 -32.42 6.33
CA LEU A 13 -5.77 -32.03 7.74
C LEU A 13 -4.91 -30.79 8.02
N GLY A 14 -3.70 -30.77 7.46
CA GLY A 14 -2.79 -29.63 7.55
C GLY A 14 -3.36 -28.37 6.88
N GLY A 15 -4.01 -28.50 5.73
CA GLY A 15 -4.65 -27.39 5.02
C GLY A 15 -5.83 -26.78 5.77
N ILE A 16 -6.63 -27.61 6.45
CA ILE A 16 -7.73 -27.12 7.29
C ILE A 16 -7.18 -26.35 8.49
N ILE A 17 -6.21 -26.94 9.21
CA ILE A 17 -5.62 -26.30 10.40
C ILE A 17 -4.96 -24.98 10.02
N SER A 18 -4.18 -24.95 8.93
CA SER A 18 -3.53 -23.71 8.48
C SER A 18 -4.54 -22.66 8.03
N SER A 19 -5.61 -23.04 7.35
CA SER A 19 -6.67 -22.11 6.94
C SER A 19 -7.37 -21.48 8.14
N VAL A 20 -7.70 -22.27 9.17
CA VAL A 20 -8.30 -21.76 10.42
C VAL A 20 -7.34 -20.81 11.14
N LEU A 21 -6.06 -21.16 11.23
CA LEU A 21 -5.05 -20.28 11.82
C LEU A 21 -4.91 -18.97 11.05
N VAL A 22 -4.85 -19.02 9.72
CA VAL A 22 -4.83 -17.80 8.89
C VAL A 22 -6.06 -16.95 9.17
N LEU A 23 -7.26 -17.51 9.17
CA LEU A 23 -8.48 -16.73 9.43
C LEU A 23 -8.52 -16.13 10.84
N LEU A 24 -8.06 -16.86 11.86
CA LEU A 24 -8.05 -16.40 13.25
C LEU A 24 -7.00 -15.30 13.49
N PHE A 25 -5.83 -15.42 12.85
CA PHE A 25 -4.70 -14.52 13.04
C PHE A 25 -4.58 -13.45 11.96
N THR A 26 -5.44 -13.43 10.94
CA THR A 26 -5.44 -12.37 9.93
C THR A 26 -5.88 -11.06 10.61
N PRO A 27 -5.00 -10.06 10.70
CA PRO A 27 -5.26 -8.86 11.51
C PRO A 27 -6.22 -7.87 10.84
N PHE A 28 -6.49 -8.03 9.53
CA PHE A 28 -7.32 -7.12 8.75
C PHE A 28 -8.19 -7.90 7.77
N THR A 29 -9.44 -7.50 7.63
CA THR A 29 -10.28 -7.98 6.53
C THR A 29 -9.70 -7.54 5.17
N GLY A 30 -10.04 -8.27 4.10
CA GLY A 30 -9.61 -7.90 2.75
C GLY A 30 -10.06 -6.48 2.35
N GLU A 31 -11.25 -6.06 2.80
CA GLU A 31 -11.77 -4.70 2.59
C GLU A 31 -10.95 -3.64 3.33
N GLU A 32 -10.58 -3.87 4.60
CA GLU A 32 -9.74 -2.95 5.37
C GLU A 32 -8.34 -2.81 4.76
N CYS A 33 -7.74 -3.93 4.34
CA CYS A 33 -6.45 -3.92 3.66
C CYS A 33 -6.50 -3.10 2.36
N ARG A 34 -7.51 -3.37 1.51
CA ARG A 34 -7.72 -2.61 0.27
C ARG A 34 -7.95 -1.12 0.55
N SER A 35 -8.81 -0.80 1.52
CA SER A 35 -9.11 0.58 1.90
C SER A 35 -7.87 1.32 2.38
N SER A 36 -7.06 0.66 3.22
CA SER A 36 -5.79 1.21 3.72
C SER A 36 -4.81 1.50 2.58
N ILE A 37 -4.61 0.54 1.67
CA ILE A 37 -3.73 0.71 0.49
C ILE A 37 -4.20 1.88 -0.38
N CYS A 38 -5.50 1.93 -0.70
CA CYS A 38 -6.06 3.03 -1.47
C CYS A 38 -5.89 4.38 -0.76
N GLY A 39 -6.08 4.42 0.56
CA GLY A 39 -5.86 5.60 1.39
C GLY A 39 -4.42 6.10 1.34
N TYR A 40 -3.44 5.20 1.51
CA TYR A 40 -2.02 5.55 1.40
C TYR A 40 -1.66 6.11 0.03
N ILE A 41 -2.12 5.46 -1.04
CA ILE A 41 -1.86 5.93 -2.42
C ILE A 41 -2.47 7.32 -2.63
N HIS A 42 -3.71 7.53 -2.20
CA HIS A 42 -4.37 8.82 -2.33
C HIS A 42 -3.64 9.93 -1.55
N ASN A 43 -3.19 9.62 -0.33
CA ASN A 43 -2.43 10.55 0.49
C ASN A 43 -1.12 10.96 -0.20
N ILE A 44 -0.35 9.99 -0.70
CA ILE A 44 0.91 10.25 -1.42
C ILE A 44 0.65 11.12 -2.65
N GLN A 45 -0.38 10.83 -3.44
CA GLN A 45 -0.72 11.64 -4.62
C GLN A 45 -1.03 13.09 -4.25
N ASN A 46 -1.77 13.30 -3.16
CA ASN A 46 -2.11 14.63 -2.68
C ASN A 46 -0.87 15.37 -2.17
N GLU A 47 0.02 14.71 -1.43
CA GLU A 47 1.26 15.28 -0.93
C GLU A 47 2.19 15.68 -2.09
N VAL A 48 2.36 14.82 -3.10
CA VAL A 48 3.18 15.12 -4.28
C VAL A 48 2.62 16.31 -5.06
N ARG A 49 1.30 16.37 -5.26
CA ARG A 49 0.65 17.51 -5.94
C ARG A 49 0.90 18.81 -5.18
N ARG A 50 0.67 18.80 -3.87
CA ARG A 50 0.86 19.98 -3.01
C ARG A 50 2.32 20.44 -3.02
N ALA A 51 3.26 19.53 -2.85
CA ALA A 51 4.69 19.85 -2.91
C ALA A 51 5.09 20.43 -4.28
N GLY A 52 4.53 19.90 -5.36
CA GLY A 52 4.75 20.43 -6.71
C GLY A 52 4.20 21.85 -6.89
N GLU A 53 3.00 22.14 -6.38
CA GLU A 53 2.40 23.47 -6.42
C GLU A 53 3.19 24.48 -5.58
N GLU A 54 3.59 24.09 -4.37
CA GLU A 54 4.43 24.92 -3.49
C GLU A 54 5.77 25.26 -4.15
N LYS A 55 6.45 24.27 -4.74
CA LYS A 55 7.71 24.48 -5.47
C LYS A 55 7.55 25.32 -6.72
N ARG A 56 6.45 25.17 -7.46
CA ARG A 56 6.16 26.04 -8.60
C ARG A 56 6.03 27.50 -8.17
N LEU A 57 5.29 27.77 -7.10
CA LEU A 57 5.10 29.12 -6.58
C LEU A 57 6.42 29.73 -6.06
N GLU A 58 7.28 28.93 -5.44
CA GLU A 58 8.63 29.35 -5.03
C GLU A 58 9.46 29.78 -6.25
N LEU A 59 9.54 28.91 -7.27
CA LEU A 59 10.32 29.18 -8.49
C LEU A 59 9.77 30.36 -9.31
N GLU A 60 8.45 30.55 -9.36
CA GLU A 60 7.83 31.71 -10.02
C GLU A 60 8.28 33.02 -9.35
N ARG A 61 8.32 33.08 -8.02
CA ARG A 61 8.80 34.26 -7.27
C ARG A 61 10.29 34.51 -7.50
N GLU A 62 11.11 33.46 -7.47
CA GLU A 62 12.54 33.58 -7.76
C GLU A 62 12.80 34.10 -9.19
N LEU A 63 12.01 33.61 -10.16
CA LEU A 63 12.09 34.03 -11.55
C LEU A 63 11.65 35.49 -11.75
N GLU A 64 10.65 35.97 -11.01
CA GLU A 64 10.27 37.39 -10.98
C GLU A 64 11.36 38.27 -10.36
N ALA A 65 12.00 37.83 -9.28
CA ALA A 65 13.12 38.54 -8.67
C ALA A 65 14.30 38.68 -9.65
N LEU A 66 14.66 37.59 -10.35
CA LEU A 66 15.66 37.60 -11.42
C LEU A 66 15.30 38.55 -12.56
N ARG A 67 14.03 38.57 -13.00
CA ARG A 67 13.57 39.44 -14.10
C ARG A 67 13.51 40.92 -13.73
N SER A 68 13.23 41.23 -12.46
CA SER A 68 13.14 42.62 -11.98
C SER A 68 14.50 43.25 -11.67
N GLY A 69 15.59 42.47 -11.75
CA GLY A 69 16.93 42.96 -11.42
C GLY A 69 17.13 43.24 -9.92
N GLN A 70 16.33 42.62 -9.06
CA GLN A 70 16.44 42.74 -7.60
C GLN A 70 17.56 41.85 -7.00
N ILE A 71 18.48 41.35 -7.84
CA ILE A 71 19.58 40.47 -7.48
C ILE A 71 20.89 41.08 -7.98
#